data_AF-A0A1F3CVC5-F1
#
_entry.id   AF-A0A1F3CVC5-F1
#
_cell.length_a   1.000
_cell.length_b   1.000
_cell.length_c   1.000
_cell.angle_alpha   90.00
_cell.angle_beta   90.00
_cell.angle_gamma   90.00
#
_symmetry.space_group_name_H-M   'P 1'
#
loop_
_entity.id
_entity.type
_entity.pdbx_description
1 polymer ?
#
loop_
_entity_poly.entity_id
_entity_poly.type
_entity_poly.pdbx_seq_one_letter_code
_entity_poly.pdbx_strand_id
1 'polypeptide(L)'
;MEQKDFLLREIEKIGTLLRMILNSFTGKNENITISNKCQFEKTKELLFNEIDFDFEKFLSFDISSSKDYILQFNGINTDNLELLAEIILQFSINEKSEKRKTYLEKALQIYELCNLTDKTFSFERESNITKIKKLLITPIEN
;
A
#
# COMPACT_ATOMS: atom_id res chain seq x y z
N MET A 1 -8.98 24.93 16.33
CA MET A 1 -7.84 24.06 16.72
C MET A 1 -8.23 22.60 16.62
N GLU A 2 -9.31 22.18 17.31
CA GLU A 2 -9.74 20.78 17.43
C GLU A 2 -9.79 19.95 16.12
N GLN A 3 -10.34 20.47 15.02
CA GLN A 3 -10.43 19.71 13.75
C GLN A 3 -9.07 19.50 13.07
N LYS A 4 -8.17 20.48 13.14
CA LYS A 4 -6.81 20.35 12.58
C LYS A 4 -5.99 19.38 13.41
N ASP A 5 -6.12 19.44 14.73
CA ASP A 5 -5.43 18.55 15.66
C ASP A 5 -5.97 17.12 15.58
N PHE A 6 -7.27 16.95 15.28
CA PHE A 6 -7.84 15.66 14.96
C PHE A 6 -7.25 15.08 13.66
N LEU A 7 -7.28 15.84 12.56
CA LEU A 7 -6.79 15.35 11.27
C LEU A 7 -5.30 14.99 11.32
N LEU A 8 -4.48 15.81 11.99
CA LEU A 8 -3.05 15.53 12.14
C LEU A 8 -2.81 14.21 12.88
N ARG A 9 -3.57 13.94 13.95
CA ARG A 9 -3.48 12.67 14.70
C ARG A 9 -3.87 11.47 13.84
N GLU A 10 -4.90 11.60 13.00
CA GLU A 10 -5.27 10.51 12.08
C GLU A 10 -4.18 10.26 11.04
N ILE A 11 -3.58 11.31 10.47
CA ILE A 11 -2.43 11.18 9.55
C ILE A 11 -1.27 10.45 10.22
N GLU A 12 -0.91 10.83 11.45
CA GLU A 12 0.20 10.23 12.19
C GLU A 12 -0.07 8.77 12.58
N LYS A 13 -1.31 8.47 13.01
CA LYS A 13 -1.76 7.10 13.34
C LYS A 13 -1.62 6.18 12.13
N ILE A 14 -2.18 6.59 10.98
CA ILE A 14 -2.11 5.82 9.74
C ILE A 14 -0.64 5.65 9.32
N GLY A 15 0.14 6.72 9.29
CA GLY A 15 1.55 6.65 8.87
C GLY A 15 2.40 5.76 9.78
N THR A 16 2.15 5.77 11.09
CA THR A 16 2.85 4.90 12.05
C THR A 16 2.52 3.43 11.83
N LEU A 17 1.23 3.12 11.63
CA LEU A 17 0.78 1.76 11.31
C LEU A 17 1.42 1.25 10.02
N LEU A 18 1.35 2.04 8.93
CA LEU A 18 1.87 1.63 7.63
C LEU A 18 3.39 1.43 7.65
N ARG A 19 4.14 2.31 8.33
CA ARG A 19 5.58 2.11 8.54
C ARG A 19 5.89 0.84 9.33
N MET A 20 5.14 0.55 10.39
CA MET A 20 5.29 -0.69 11.15
C MET A 20 5.05 -1.93 10.29
N ILE A 21 3.97 -1.92 9.49
CA ILE A 21 3.65 -2.99 8.54
C ILE A 21 4.80 -3.14 7.53
N LEU A 22 5.23 -2.05 6.89
CA LEU A 22 6.29 -2.08 5.88
C LEU A 22 7.61 -2.60 6.46
N ASN A 23 7.99 -2.15 7.65
CA ASN A 23 9.19 -2.62 8.35
C ASN A 23 9.12 -4.12 8.71
N SER A 24 7.92 -4.69 8.82
CA SER A 24 7.79 -6.14 9.00
C SER A 24 8.24 -6.90 7.74
N PHE A 25 8.05 -6.32 6.54
CA PHE A 25 8.47 -6.93 5.27
C PHE A 25 9.96 -6.73 4.99
N THR A 26 10.53 -5.60 5.41
CA THR A 26 11.94 -5.22 5.12
C THR A 26 12.90 -5.49 6.28
N GLY A 27 12.38 -5.91 7.44
CA GLY A 27 13.12 -6.06 8.69
C GLY A 27 14.08 -7.25 8.72
N LYS A 28 15.37 -6.95 8.92
CA LYS A 28 16.47 -7.87 9.28
C LYS A 28 16.33 -8.44 10.72
N ASN A 29 15.17 -8.93 11.13
CA ASN A 29 15.03 -9.57 12.44
C ASN A 29 15.16 -11.09 12.29
N GLU A 30 16.37 -11.57 12.59
CA GLU A 30 16.91 -12.93 12.40
C GLU A 30 16.18 -14.08 13.12
N ASN A 31 14.98 -13.91 13.68
CA ASN A 31 14.40 -14.93 14.57
C ASN A 31 12.93 -15.29 14.38
N ILE A 32 12.29 -14.91 13.27
CA ILE A 32 10.94 -15.43 13.02
C ILE A 32 10.77 -15.85 11.56
N THR A 33 10.78 -17.17 11.35
CA THR A 33 10.31 -17.84 10.14
C THR A 33 8.78 -17.72 10.05
N ILE A 34 8.24 -16.49 10.03
CA ILE A 34 6.85 -16.28 9.62
C ILE A 34 6.80 -16.54 8.12
N SER A 35 5.98 -17.48 7.70
CA SER A 35 5.70 -17.69 6.28
C SER A 35 5.08 -16.42 5.68
N ASN A 36 5.46 -16.06 4.45
CA ASN A 36 4.93 -14.91 3.71
C ASN A 36 3.39 -14.82 3.75
N LYS A 37 2.70 -15.98 3.72
CA LYS A 37 1.24 -16.05 3.80
C LYS A 37 0.70 -15.53 5.15
N CYS A 38 1.32 -15.92 6.26
CA CYS A 38 0.93 -15.46 7.59
C CYS A 38 1.14 -13.94 7.74
N GLN A 39 2.22 -13.41 7.15
CA GLN A 39 2.48 -11.98 7.14
C GLN A 39 1.44 -11.18 6.34
N PHE A 40 0.97 -11.73 5.22
CA PHE A 40 -0.07 -11.10 4.40
C PHE A 40 -1.41 -11.05 5.13
N GLU A 41 -1.85 -12.17 5.70
CA GLU A 41 -3.11 -12.21 6.46
C GLU A 41 -3.07 -11.24 7.64
N LYS A 42 -1.97 -11.22 8.41
CA LYS A 42 -1.79 -10.26 9.51
C LYS A 42 -1.83 -8.82 9.03
N THR A 43 -1.25 -8.52 7.86
CA THR A 43 -1.29 -7.17 7.30
C THR A 43 -2.71 -6.76 6.94
N LYS A 44 -3.49 -7.64 6.31
CA LYS A 44 -4.90 -7.39 5.99
C LYS A 44 -5.73 -7.14 7.25
N GLU A 45 -5.53 -7.96 8.28
CA GLU A 45 -6.19 -7.78 9.58
C GLU A 45 -5.83 -6.43 10.23
N LEU A 46 -4.55 -6.04 10.22
CA LEU A 46 -4.11 -4.76 10.78
C LEU A 46 -4.72 -3.57 10.02
N LEU A 47 -4.71 -3.60 8.69
CA LEU A 47 -5.32 -2.56 7.87
C LEU A 47 -6.82 -2.42 8.17
N PHE A 48 -7.53 -3.54 8.28
CA PHE A 48 -8.96 -3.53 8.57
C PHE A 48 -9.24 -3.05 10.00
N ASN A 49 -8.58 -3.61 11.01
CA ASN A 49 -8.91 -3.33 12.41
C ASN A 49 -8.46 -1.93 12.89
N GLU A 50 -7.38 -1.39 12.33
CA GLU A 50 -6.78 -0.15 12.85
C GLU A 50 -7.23 1.09 12.08
N ILE A 51 -7.50 0.96 10.77
CA ILE A 51 -7.84 2.07 9.88
C ILE A 51 -9.04 1.78 8.97
N ASP A 52 -9.82 0.73 9.25
CA ASP A 52 -11.01 0.31 8.50
C ASP A 52 -10.76 0.03 7.00
N PHE A 53 -9.50 -0.22 6.61
CA PHE A 53 -9.14 -0.49 5.23
C PHE A 53 -9.31 -1.98 4.92
N ASP A 54 -10.44 -2.33 4.32
CA ASP A 54 -10.69 -3.65 3.75
C ASP A 54 -9.88 -3.84 2.45
N PHE A 55 -8.81 -4.63 2.56
CA PHE A 55 -7.90 -4.91 1.47
C PHE A 55 -8.55 -5.72 0.34
N GLU A 56 -9.32 -6.77 0.66
CA GLU A 56 -9.91 -7.64 -0.36
C GLU A 56 -11.00 -6.87 -1.14
N LYS A 57 -11.77 -6.03 -0.46
CA LYS A 57 -12.71 -5.11 -1.10
C LYS A 57 -11.99 -4.14 -2.04
N PHE A 58 -10.89 -3.54 -1.59
CA PHE A 58 -10.09 -2.64 -2.43
C PHE A 58 -9.58 -3.31 -3.71
N LEU A 59 -9.11 -4.56 -3.63
CA LEU A 59 -8.65 -5.31 -4.81
C LEU A 59 -9.75 -5.51 -5.85
N SER A 60 -11.01 -5.64 -5.41
CA SER A 60 -12.16 -5.90 -6.29
C SER A 60 -12.62 -4.68 -7.10
N PHE A 61 -12.18 -3.47 -6.73
CA PHE A 61 -12.64 -2.24 -7.37
C PHE A 61 -11.97 -1.98 -8.73
N ASP A 62 -12.66 -1.26 -9.61
CA ASP A 62 -12.03 -0.64 -10.77
C ASP A 62 -11.26 0.63 -10.36
N ILE A 63 -10.62 1.30 -11.32
CA ILE A 63 -9.77 2.48 -11.06
C ILE A 63 -10.57 3.60 -10.37
N SER A 64 -11.75 3.93 -10.89
CA SER A 64 -12.59 5.02 -10.35
C SER A 64 -13.05 4.70 -8.93
N SER A 65 -13.57 3.49 -8.71
CA SER A 65 -14.06 3.04 -7.41
C SER A 65 -12.93 2.91 -6.39
N SER A 66 -11.72 2.55 -6.83
CA SER A 66 -10.53 2.48 -5.98
C SER A 66 -10.14 3.86 -5.44
N LYS A 67 -10.17 4.88 -6.32
CA LYS A 67 -9.90 6.26 -5.92
C LYS A 67 -10.94 6.75 -4.91
N ASP A 68 -12.22 6.55 -5.19
CA ASP A 68 -13.30 6.99 -4.31
C ASP A 68 -13.23 6.29 -2.94
N TYR A 69 -12.92 4.99 -2.94
CA TYR A 69 -12.70 4.22 -1.73
C TYR A 69 -11.54 4.77 -0.89
N ILE A 70 -10.40 5.09 -1.51
CA ILE A 70 -9.25 5.66 -0.79
C ILE A 70 -9.59 7.04 -0.20
N LEU A 71 -10.29 7.89 -0.96
CA LEU A 71 -10.57 9.26 -0.55
C LEU A 71 -11.59 9.38 0.61
N GLN A 72 -12.28 8.29 0.97
CA GLN A 72 -13.22 8.29 2.10
C GLN A 72 -12.51 8.27 3.48
N PHE A 73 -11.24 7.88 3.53
CA PHE A 73 -10.50 7.72 4.78
C PHE A 73 -9.91 9.06 5.23
N ASN A 74 -10.39 9.55 6.37
CA ASN A 74 -9.83 10.74 7.02
C ASN A 74 -8.37 10.46 7.42
N GLY A 75 -7.48 11.42 7.17
CA GLY A 75 -6.06 11.28 7.52
C GLY A 75 -5.20 10.54 6.48
N ILE A 76 -5.77 10.14 5.34
CA ILE A 76 -4.96 9.77 4.19
C ILE A 76 -4.32 11.03 3.59
N ASN A 77 -2.99 11.02 3.50
CA ASN A 77 -2.19 11.98 2.76
C ASN A 77 -1.29 11.24 1.76
N THR A 78 -0.57 11.98 0.92
CA THR A 78 0.32 11.42 -0.10
C THR A 78 1.36 10.47 0.49
N ASP A 79 1.99 10.83 1.61
CA ASP A 79 3.01 9.98 2.25
C ASP A 79 2.44 8.63 2.71
N ASN A 80 1.26 8.65 3.32
CA ASN A 80 0.55 7.45 3.75
C ASN A 80 0.14 6.59 2.55
N LEU A 81 -0.26 7.21 1.44
CA LEU A 81 -0.58 6.49 0.20
C LEU A 81 0.65 5.83 -0.42
N GLU A 82 1.80 6.50 -0.43
CA GLU A 82 3.04 5.90 -0.91
C GLU A 82 3.44 4.69 -0.07
N LEU A 83 3.33 4.77 1.26
CA LEU A 83 3.58 3.64 2.15
C LEU A 83 2.61 2.48 1.86
N LEU A 84 1.32 2.78 1.66
CA LEU A 84 0.33 1.76 1.32
C LEU A 84 0.67 1.11 -0.03
N ALA A 85 1.01 1.89 -1.05
CA ALA A 85 1.42 1.38 -2.37
C ALA A 85 2.64 0.46 -2.26
N GLU A 86 3.62 0.83 -1.43
CA GLU A 86 4.81 0.00 -1.19
C GLU A 86 4.45 -1.32 -0.50
N ILE A 87 3.55 -1.33 0.50
CA ILE A 87 3.08 -2.57 1.13
C ILE A 87 2.43 -3.51 0.10
N ILE A 88 1.59 -2.96 -0.79
CA ILE A 88 0.97 -3.75 -1.87
C ILE A 88 2.01 -4.27 -2.87
N LEU A 89 3.05 -3.47 -3.16
CA LEU A 89 4.19 -3.92 -3.96
C LEU A 89 4.90 -5.10 -3.29
N GLN A 90 5.13 -5.07 -1.97
CA GLN A 90 5.69 -6.20 -1.23
C GLN A 90 4.81 -7.44 -1.30
N PHE A 91 3.48 -7.29 -1.37
CA PHE A 91 2.58 -8.42 -1.59
C PHE A 91 2.84 -9.09 -2.95
N SER A 92 3.04 -8.29 -3.99
CA SER A 92 3.32 -8.82 -5.34
C SER A 92 4.65 -9.57 -5.44
N ILE A 93 5.66 -9.18 -4.67
CA ILE A 93 7.00 -9.80 -4.71
C ILE A 93 6.95 -11.24 -4.21
N ASN A 94 6.10 -11.53 -3.24
CA ASN A 94 5.99 -12.86 -2.63
C ASN A 94 4.80 -13.67 -3.18
N GLU A 95 4.05 -13.13 -4.13
CA GLU A 95 2.89 -13.78 -4.74
C GLU A 95 3.28 -14.45 -6.06
N LYS A 96 2.88 -15.73 -6.23
CA LYS A 96 3.16 -16.52 -7.44
C LYS A 96 1.92 -16.80 -8.29
N SER A 97 0.74 -16.47 -7.78
CA SER A 97 -0.53 -16.63 -8.50
C SER A 97 -0.87 -15.41 -9.35
N GLU A 98 -1.98 -15.51 -10.09
CA GLU A 98 -2.58 -14.39 -10.84
C GLU A 98 -2.81 -13.14 -10.00
N LYS A 99 -2.96 -13.27 -8.66
CA LYS A 99 -3.10 -12.14 -7.74
C LYS A 99 -1.90 -11.19 -7.79
N ARG A 100 -0.71 -11.66 -8.17
CA ARG A 100 0.50 -10.83 -8.31
C ARG A 100 0.24 -9.64 -9.23
N LYS A 101 -0.43 -9.89 -10.37
CA LYS A 101 -0.74 -8.84 -11.34
C LYS A 101 -1.70 -7.82 -10.74
N THR A 102 -2.75 -8.27 -10.07
CA THR A 102 -3.70 -7.39 -9.38
C THR A 102 -3.01 -6.51 -8.33
N TYR A 103 -2.09 -7.07 -7.54
CA TYR A 103 -1.32 -6.28 -6.58
C TYR A 103 -0.44 -5.22 -7.26
N LEU A 104 0.27 -5.58 -8.33
CA LEU A 104 1.07 -4.61 -9.10
C LEU A 104 0.21 -3.48 -9.68
N GLU A 105 -0.92 -3.82 -10.30
CA GLU A 105 -1.86 -2.82 -10.86
C GLU A 105 -2.40 -1.89 -9.77
N LYS A 106 -2.72 -2.44 -8.59
CA LYS A 106 -3.24 -1.65 -7.46
C LYS A 106 -2.19 -0.75 -6.84
N ALA A 107 -0.95 -1.23 -6.67
CA ALA A 107 0.16 -0.40 -6.23
C ALA A 107 0.42 0.75 -7.24
N LEU A 108 0.37 0.47 -8.54
CA LEU A 108 0.52 1.48 -9.58
C LEU A 108 -0.59 2.53 -9.52
N GLN A 109 -1.85 2.11 -9.38
CA GLN A 109 -2.99 3.02 -9.26
C GLN A 109 -2.83 4.00 -8.08
N ILE A 110 -2.31 3.53 -6.93
CA ILE A 110 -2.08 4.41 -5.78
C ILE A 110 -0.95 5.41 -6.06
N TYR A 111 0.18 4.96 -6.63
CA TYR A 111 1.27 5.88 -6.98
C TYR A 111 0.86 6.92 -8.03
N GLU A 112 0.04 6.54 -9.01
CA GLU A 112 -0.53 7.47 -9.98
C GLU A 112 -1.51 8.45 -9.32
N LEU A 113 -2.30 8.00 -8.35
CA LEU A 113 -3.13 8.90 -7.53
C LEU A 113 -2.26 9.91 -6.78
N CYS A 114 -1.13 9.49 -6.18
CA CYS A 114 -0.18 10.40 -5.53
C CYS A 114 0.32 11.48 -6.49
N ASN A 115 0.65 11.13 -7.74
CA ASN A 115 1.06 12.10 -8.78
C ASN A 115 -0.04 13.08 -9.18
N LEU A 116 -1.30 12.70 -9.07
CA LEU A 116 -2.43 13.60 -9.33
C LEU A 116 -2.69 14.54 -8.15
N THR A 117 -2.45 14.09 -6.92
CA THR A 117 -2.74 14.85 -5.70
C THR A 117 -1.58 15.74 -5.26
N ASP A 118 -0.34 15.29 -5.45
CA ASP A 118 0.85 16.00 -5.03
C ASP A 118 1.56 16.64 -6.23
N LYS A 119 1.80 17.94 -6.13
CA LYS A 119 2.47 18.74 -7.17
C LYS A 119 4.00 18.67 -7.07
N THR A 120 4.52 18.02 -6.02
CA THR A 120 5.95 17.81 -5.83
C THR A 120 6.38 16.53 -6.54
N PHE A 121 7.49 16.63 -7.27
CA PHE A 121 8.10 15.47 -7.89
C PHE A 121 8.79 14.60 -6.83
N SER A 122 8.52 13.29 -6.82
CA SER A 122 9.14 12.30 -5.92
C SER A 122 9.96 11.29 -6.71
N PHE A 123 11.28 11.28 -6.50
CA PHE A 123 12.18 10.31 -7.16
C PHE A 123 11.87 8.87 -6.76
N GLU A 124 11.52 8.64 -5.51
CA GLU A 124 11.20 7.30 -4.99
C GLU A 124 9.91 6.77 -5.64
N ARG A 125 8.88 7.63 -5.71
CA ARG A 125 7.63 7.33 -6.40
C ARG A 125 7.85 6.94 -7.86
N GLU A 126 8.61 7.73 -8.61
CA GLU A 126 8.89 7.45 -10.03
C GLU A 126 9.71 6.16 -10.23
N SER A 127 10.66 5.91 -9.33
CA SER A 127 11.42 4.66 -9.30
C SER A 127 10.50 3.45 -9.11
N ASN A 128 9.56 3.54 -8.15
CA ASN A 128 8.61 2.47 -7.85
C ASN A 128 7.60 2.27 -8.99
N ILE A 129 7.07 3.34 -9.59
CA ILE A 129 6.22 3.26 -10.80
C ILE A 129 6.95 2.53 -11.92
N THR A 130 8.21 2.90 -12.19
CA THR A 130 9.02 2.29 -13.24
C THR A 130 9.26 0.80 -12.96
N LYS A 131 9.59 0.45 -11.70
CA LYS A 131 9.76 -0.93 -11.25
C LYS A 131 8.48 -1.75 -11.47
N ILE A 132 7.33 -1.23 -11.06
CA ILE A 132 6.03 -1.91 -11.23
C ILE A 132 5.72 -2.14 -12.71
N LYS A 133 5.85 -1.11 -13.54
CA LYS A 133 5.62 -1.22 -15.00
C LYS A 133 6.50 -2.28 -15.63
N LYS A 134 7.77 -2.39 -15.22
CA LYS A 134 8.67 -3.45 -15.66
C LYS A 134 8.17 -4.84 -15.23
N LEU A 135 7.81 -4.99 -13.94
CA LEU A 135 7.32 -6.25 -13.37
C LEU A 135 6.01 -6.75 -13.98
N LEU A 136 5.16 -5.85 -14.49
CA LEU A 136 3.92 -6.16 -15.20
C LEU A 136 4.16 -6.72 -16.61
N ILE A 137 5.29 -6.38 -17.25
CA ILE A 137 5.66 -6.85 -18.58
C ILE A 137 6.43 -8.18 -18.50
N THR A 138 7.13 -8.43 -17.39
CA THR A 138 7.88 -9.67 -17.17
C THR A 138 6.95 -10.84 -16.81
N PRO A 139 7.02 -11.98 -17.51
CA PRO A 139 6.26 -13.18 -17.15
C PRO A 139 6.61 -13.67 -15.74
N ILE A 140 5.65 -14.29 -15.05
CA ILE A 140 5.92 -14.95 -13.77
C ILE A 140 6.77 -16.20 -14.08
N GLU A 141 8.04 -16.19 -13.71
CA GLU A 141 8.89 -17.38 -13.78
C GLU A 141 8.39 -18.39 -12.73
N ASN A 142 7.98 -19.57 -13.19
CA ASN A 142 7.45 -20.67 -12.36
C ASN A 142 8.54 -21.34 -11.53
#